data_AF-L8LQ93-F1
#
_entry.id   AF-L8LQ93-F1
#
_cell.length_a   1.000
_cell.length_b   1.000
_cell.length_c   1.000
_cell.angle_alpha   90.00
_cell.angle_beta   90.00
_cell.angle_gamma   90.00
#
_symmetry.space_group_name_H-M   'P 1'
#
loop_
_entity.id
_entity.type
_entity.pdbx_description
1 polymer ?
#
loop_
_entity_poly.entity_id
_entity_poly.type
_entity_poly.pdbx_seq_one_letter_code
_entity_poly.pdbx_strand_id
1 'polypeptide(L)'
;MIDHDRLFKELIPTWEFITLFLPSVSEYVETDSLTFLPQEVFSDVTSGQKREIDLLAQVKFQGRDSCFLIHLENQASSQTDFCRRMFHYFA
;
A
#
# COMPACT_ATOMS: atom_id res chain seq x y z
N MET A 1 -3.26 -8.66 -24.34
CA MET A 1 -3.85 -8.93 -23.02
C MET A 1 -3.57 -7.70 -22.18
N ILE A 2 -4.59 -7.05 -21.63
CA ILE A 2 -4.40 -5.81 -20.86
C ILE A 2 -3.84 -6.21 -19.50
N ASP A 3 -2.74 -5.58 -19.10
CA ASP A 3 -2.17 -5.76 -17.77
C ASP A 3 -2.95 -4.91 -16.76
N HIS A 4 -4.08 -5.48 -16.33
CA HIS A 4 -4.99 -4.82 -15.39
C HIS A 4 -4.35 -4.57 -14.03
N ASP A 5 -3.43 -5.42 -13.59
CA ASP A 5 -2.76 -5.26 -12.29
C ASP A 5 -1.85 -4.03 -12.30
N ARG A 6 -1.01 -3.90 -13.33
CA ARG A 6 -0.14 -2.73 -13.52
C ARG A 6 -0.95 -1.43 -13.66
N LEU A 7 -2.00 -1.44 -14.47
CA LEU A 7 -2.85 -0.25 -14.68
C LEU A 7 -3.60 0.16 -13.41
N PHE A 8 -4.02 -0.79 -12.57
CA PHE A 8 -4.65 -0.49 -11.29
C PHE A 8 -3.63 0.13 -10.33
N LYS A 9 -2.42 -0.43 -10.27
CA LYS A 9 -1.29 0.09 -9.47
C LYS A 9 -0.89 1.52 -9.88
N GLU A 10 -0.99 1.86 -11.16
CA GLU A 10 -0.78 3.24 -11.64
C GLU A 10 -1.90 4.20 -11.24
N LEU A 11 -3.12 3.71 -10.96
CA LEU A 11 -4.28 4.52 -10.57
C LEU A 11 -4.33 4.80 -9.05
N ILE A 12 -3.67 3.94 -8.27
CA ILE A 12 -3.66 3.94 -6.81
C ILE A 12 -2.94 5.13 -6.13
N PRO A 13 -1.88 5.78 -6.68
CA PRO A 13 -1.18 6.87 -5.99
C PRO A 13 -1.94 8.20 -6.09
N THR A 14 -3.23 8.17 -5.79
CA THR A 14 -4.09 9.34 -5.66
C THR A 14 -4.52 9.48 -4.20
N TRP A 15 -4.55 10.71 -3.70
CA TRP A 15 -5.01 11.03 -2.34
C TRP A 15 -6.44 10.50 -2.07
N GLU A 16 -7.22 10.31 -3.12
CA GLU A 16 -8.56 9.75 -3.08
C GLU A 16 -8.58 8.29 -2.59
N PHE A 17 -7.49 7.54 -2.74
CA PHE A 17 -7.43 6.12 -2.34
C PHE A 17 -7.73 5.92 -0.85
N ILE A 18 -7.08 6.69 0.04
CA ILE A 18 -7.30 6.56 1.48
C ILE A 18 -8.74 6.95 1.84
N THR A 19 -9.27 8.00 1.22
CA THR A 19 -10.64 8.46 1.46
C THR A 19 -11.68 7.43 0.97
N LEU A 20 -11.47 6.83 -0.19
CA LEU A 20 -12.41 5.89 -0.81
C LEU A 20 -12.41 4.52 -0.11
N PHE A 21 -11.23 4.01 0.25
CA PHE A 21 -11.08 2.64 0.78
C PHE A 21 -10.95 2.59 2.30
N LEU A 22 -10.49 3.67 2.93
CA LEU A 22 -10.21 3.74 4.37
C LEU A 22 -10.82 5.02 4.98
N PRO A 23 -12.14 5.25 4.87
CA PRO A 23 -12.77 6.51 5.27
C PRO A 23 -12.50 6.86 6.74
N SER A 24 -12.57 5.88 7.64
CA SER A 24 -12.25 6.09 9.06
C SER A 24 -10.78 6.44 9.32
N VAL A 25 -9.85 6.03 8.45
CA VAL A 25 -8.43 6.40 8.56
C VAL A 25 -8.24 7.83 8.05
N SER A 26 -8.96 8.21 6.99
CA SER A 26 -8.87 9.54 6.37
C SER A 26 -9.17 10.68 7.34
N GLU A 27 -10.04 10.46 8.34
CA GLU A 27 -10.35 11.42 9.41
C GLU A 27 -9.12 11.86 10.23
N TYR A 28 -8.06 11.05 10.24
CA TYR A 28 -6.85 11.27 11.02
C TYR A 28 -5.64 11.63 10.15
N VAL A 29 -5.81 11.67 8.83
CA VAL A 29 -4.73 11.87 7.87
C VAL A 29 -4.76 13.31 7.38
N GLU A 30 -3.63 14.02 7.47
CA GLU A 30 -3.47 15.32 6.82
C GLU A 30 -3.15 15.08 5.33
N THR A 31 -4.17 15.15 4.46
CA THR A 31 -4.05 14.83 3.02
C THR A 31 -2.97 15.61 2.29
N ASP A 32 -2.74 16.87 2.69
CA ASP A 32 -1.74 17.74 2.06
C ASP A 32 -0.29 17.33 2.39
N SER A 33 -0.10 16.43 3.37
CA SER A 33 1.21 15.90 3.76
C SER A 33 1.57 14.58 3.05
N LEU A 34 0.66 14.04 2.24
CA LEU A 34 0.83 12.73 1.60
C LEU A 34 1.93 12.78 0.54
N THR A 35 2.96 11.95 0.72
CA THR A 35 4.07 11.79 -0.22
C THR A 35 4.29 10.30 -0.49
N PHE A 36 4.22 9.89 -1.76
CA PHE A 36 4.57 8.53 -2.15
C PHE A 36 6.09 8.39 -2.27
N LEU A 37 6.63 7.38 -1.58
CA LEU A 37 8.05 7.07 -1.58
C LEU A 37 8.35 6.03 -2.67
N PRO A 38 9.50 6.14 -3.37
CA PRO A 38 9.89 5.16 -4.38
C PRO A 38 10.01 3.74 -3.80
N GLN A 39 9.59 2.73 -4.57
CA GLN A 39 9.62 1.31 -4.20
C GLN A 39 11.02 0.71 -3.96
N GLU A 40 12.11 1.44 -4.27
CA GLU A 40 13.48 0.90 -4.23
C GLU A 40 14.06 0.67 -2.83
N VAL A 41 13.37 1.05 -1.76
CA VAL A 41 13.94 1.01 -0.41
C VAL A 41 13.16 -0.01 0.42
N PHE A 42 13.66 -1.23 0.51
CA PHE A 42 13.70 -2.09 1.71
C PHE A 42 14.16 -3.48 1.29
N SER A 43 15.46 -3.62 1.05
CA SER A 43 16.09 -4.93 1.26
C SER A 43 16.16 -5.11 2.78
N ASP A 44 15.40 -6.05 3.33
CA ASP A 44 15.62 -6.47 4.71
C ASP A 44 17.00 -7.13 4.77
N VAL A 45 18.00 -6.32 5.16
CA VAL A 45 19.43 -6.69 5.19
C VAL A 45 19.67 -7.87 6.12
N THR A 46 18.72 -8.14 7.02
CA THR A 46 18.76 -9.18 8.05
C THR A 46 18.25 -10.54 7.59
N SER A 47 17.32 -10.62 6.64
CA SER A 47 16.67 -11.88 6.23
C SER A 47 16.99 -12.31 4.80
N GLY A 48 17.56 -11.42 3.97
CA GLY A 48 17.92 -11.73 2.58
C GLY A 48 16.72 -11.97 1.65
N GLN A 49 15.49 -11.83 2.15
CA GLN A 49 14.28 -11.91 1.34
C GLN A 49 13.98 -10.53 0.75
N LYS A 50 13.98 -10.43 -0.58
CA LYS A 50 13.41 -9.28 -1.28
C LYS A 50 11.90 -9.30 -1.06
N ARG A 51 11.39 -8.38 -0.25
CA ARG A 51 9.97 -8.08 -0.15
C ARG A 51 9.71 -6.84 -1.01
N GLU A 52 9.01 -7.02 -2.12
CA GLU A 52 8.58 -5.89 -2.95
C GLU A 52 7.36 -5.25 -2.29
N ILE A 53 7.49 -3.97 -1.96
CA ILE A 53 6.41 -3.16 -1.40
C ILE A 53 5.59 -2.64 -2.57
N ASP A 54 4.26 -2.77 -2.57
CA ASP A 54 3.45 -2.22 -3.68
C ASP A 54 3.40 -0.69 -3.62
N LEU A 55 3.18 -0.12 -2.43
CA LEU A 55 3.11 1.32 -2.22
C LEU A 55 3.55 1.71 -0.80
N LEU A 56 4.44 2.69 -0.72
CA LEU A 56 4.83 3.31 0.55
C LEU A 56 4.44 4.78 0.51
N ALA A 57 3.66 5.22 1.49
CA ALA A 57 3.24 6.61 1.59
C ALA A 57 3.68 7.19 2.94
N GLN A 58 4.39 8.31 2.92
CA GLN A 58 4.64 9.11 4.10
C GLN A 58 3.52 10.14 4.26
N VAL A 59 2.98 10.24 5.47
CA VAL A 59 1.88 11.17 5.77
C VAL A 59 1.87 11.52 7.25
N LYS A 60 1.34 12.69 7.59
CA LYS A 60 1.00 12.99 8.98
C LYS A 60 -0.29 12.31 9.35
N PHE A 61 -0.18 11.40 10.31
CA PHE A 61 -1.30 10.70 10.92
C PHE A 61 -1.41 11.15 12.37
N GLN A 62 -2.55 11.72 12.74
CA GLN A 62 -2.79 12.30 14.08
C GLN A 62 -1.69 13.31 14.48
N GLY A 63 -1.25 14.14 13.54
CA GLY A 63 -0.21 15.15 13.75
C GLY A 63 1.22 14.61 13.87
N ARG A 64 1.46 13.33 13.56
CA ARG A 64 2.79 12.70 13.63
C ARG A 64 3.20 12.17 12.27
N ASP A 65 4.47 12.41 11.90
CA ASP A 65 5.05 11.83 10.69
C ASP A 65 5.01 10.30 10.78
N SER A 66 4.31 9.69 9.83
CA SER A 66 4.01 8.26 9.80
C SER A 66 4.19 7.72 8.39
N CYS A 67 4.47 6.41 8.29
CA CYS A 67 4.56 5.73 7.01
C CYS A 67 3.47 4.66 6.92
N PHE A 68 2.71 4.70 5.83
CA PHE A 68 1.69 3.72 5.49
C PHE A 68 2.27 2.77 4.46
N LEU A 69 2.39 1.50 4.85
CA LEU A 69 2.73 0.41 3.97
C LEU A 69 1.43 -0.17 3.40
N ILE A 70 1.25 -0.09 2.09
CA ILE A 70 0.02 -0.49 1.42
C ILE A 70 0.37 -1.61 0.43
N HIS A 71 -0.21 -2.79 0.68
CA HIS A 71 -0.13 -3.94 -0.22
C HIS A 71 -1.47 -4.13 -0.93
N LEU A 72 -1.43 -4.29 -2.25
CA LEU A 72 -2.63 -4.33 -3.09
C LEU A 72 -2.54 -5.46 -4.09
N GLU A 73 -3.55 -6.31 -4.08
CA GLU A 73 -3.69 -7.46 -4.96
C GLU A 73 -5.09 -7.43 -5.58
N ASN A 74 -5.15 -7.31 -6.91
CA ASN A 74 -6.42 -7.33 -7.64
C ASN A 74 -6.72 -8.77 -8.11
N GLN A 75 -7.88 -9.32 -7.73
CA GLN A 75 -8.27 -10.67 -8.11
C GLN A 75 -9.65 -10.69 -8.77
N ALA A 76 -9.72 -11.27 -9.97
CA ALA A 76 -10.97 -11.46 -10.72
C ALA A 76 -11.81 -12.66 -10.23
N SER A 77 -11.29 -13.45 -9.28
CA SER A 77 -11.96 -14.64 -8.76
C SER A 77 -11.54 -14.86 -7.31
N SER A 78 -12.44 -15.43 -6.50
CA SER A 78 -12.13 -15.71 -5.11
C SER A 78 -11.06 -16.81 -5.00
N GLN A 79 -10.10 -16.61 -4.09
CA GLN A 79 -9.10 -17.60 -3.73
C GLN A 79 -9.17 -17.90 -2.23
N THR A 80 -9.18 -19.18 -1.87
CA THR A 80 -9.39 -19.65 -0.49
C THR A 80 -8.31 -19.17 0.50
N ASP A 81 -7.06 -19.03 0.05
CA ASP A 81 -5.92 -18.62 0.88
C ASP A 81 -5.53 -17.13 0.73
N PHE A 82 -6.40 -16.29 0.14
CA PHE A 82 -6.09 -14.88 -0.12
C PHE A 82 -5.71 -14.10 1.16
N CYS A 83 -6.56 -14.18 2.20
CA CYS A 83 -6.30 -13.49 3.46
C CYS A 83 -5.01 -13.97 4.14
N ARG A 84 -4.70 -15.28 4.05
CA ARG A 84 -3.46 -15.86 4.59
C ARG A 84 -2.23 -15.32 3.85
N ARG A 85 -2.29 -15.24 2.52
CA ARG A 85 -1.22 -14.64 1.71
C ARG A 85 -0.98 -13.18 2.08
N MET A 86 -2.04 -12.38 2.18
CA MET A 86 -1.95 -10.96 2.58
C MET A 86 -1.34 -10.80 3.98
N PHE A 87 -1.67 -11.68 4.92
CA PHE A 87 -1.05 -11.69 6.25
C PHE A 87 0.45 -11.97 6.20
N HIS A 88 0.91 -12.91 5.37
CA HIS A 88 2.32 -13.23 5.21
C HIS A 88 3.14 -12.12 4.53
N TYR A 89 2.51 -11.22 3.77
CA TYR A 89 3.19 -10.03 3.28
C TYR A 89 3.51 -9.02 4.40
N PHE A 90 2.66 -8.95 5.43
CA PHE A 90 2.84 -8.05 6.57
C PHE A 90 3.76 -8.63 7.66
N ALA A 91 3.68 -9.94 7.96
CA ALA A 91 4.37 -10.60 9.06
C ALA A 91 5.86 -10.94 8.78
#